data_AF-A0A943DPX5-F1
#
_entry.id   AF-A0A943DPX5-F1
#
_cell.length_a   1.000
_cell.length_b   1.000
_cell.length_c   1.000
_cell.angle_alpha   90.00
_cell.angle_beta   90.00
_cell.angle_gamma   90.00
#
_symmetry.space_group_name_H-M   'P 1'
#
loop_
_entity.id
_entity.type
_entity.pdbx_description
1 polymer ?
#
loop_
_entity_poly.entity_id
_entity_poly.type
_entity_poly.pdbx_seq_one_letter_code
_entity_poly.pdbx_strand_id
1 'polypeptide(L)'
;MKKFYFILLVVTLINISCESSISPNATDSEIVSWSTKCVTDFLEDKLTAGQSLKMKEWILIEKKVPIPVEVWQEDDSYKSDSITGCYKLLDSRNVFDEHIFIGKGDEAFVAIALAYEVIDKSGICNYFEKTYTLNTTGQIIDVYDYVTPLEIKKQTEQMFIKAVKEAMSSMGKDINEMNITIEGKSIDEISNN
;
A
#
# COMPACT_ATOMS: atom_id res chain seq x y z
N MET A 1 -13.41 27.20 15.08
CA MET A 1 -13.58 25.73 15.20
C MET A 1 -13.64 25.15 13.79
N LYS A 2 -12.54 24.55 13.31
CA LYS A 2 -12.48 23.91 11.99
C LYS A 2 -13.11 22.51 12.10
N LYS A 3 -14.18 22.25 11.35
CA LYS A 3 -14.82 20.94 11.26
C LYS A 3 -14.01 20.08 10.29
N PHE A 4 -13.24 19.12 10.81
CA PHE A 4 -12.68 18.05 10.01
C PHE A 4 -13.78 17.02 9.76
N TYR A 5 -14.19 16.88 8.50
CA TYR A 5 -15.05 15.79 8.09
C TYR A 5 -14.18 14.53 7.97
N PHE A 6 -14.18 13.70 9.01
CA PHE A 6 -13.63 12.36 8.95
C PHE A 6 -14.66 11.50 8.19
N ILE A 7 -14.44 11.26 6.90
CA ILE A 7 -15.26 10.32 6.14
C ILE A 7 -14.86 8.92 6.60
N LEU A 8 -15.65 8.38 7.53
CA LEU A 8 -15.59 6.98 7.94
C LEU A 8 -16.14 6.13 6.78
N LEU A 9 -15.24 5.62 5.94
CA LEU A 9 -15.57 4.64 4.91
C LEU A 9 -15.87 3.30 5.60
N VAL A 10 -17.15 2.95 5.71
CA VAL A 10 -17.60 1.64 6.20
C VAL A 10 -17.25 0.61 5.13
N VAL A 11 -16.17 -0.15 5.35
CA VAL A 11 -15.79 -1.28 4.50
C VAL A 11 -16.76 -2.43 4.78
N THR A 12 -17.84 -2.52 4.00
CA THR A 12 -18.59 -3.77 3.89
C THR A 12 -17.70 -4.75 3.13
N LEU A 13 -17.14 -5.73 3.84
CA LEU A 13 -16.44 -6.90 3.29
C LEU A 13 -17.41 -7.67 2.39
N ILE A 14 -17.46 -7.32 1.12
CA ILE A 14 -18.15 -8.10 0.10
C ILE A 14 -17.06 -8.92 -0.58
N ASN A 15 -17.03 -10.22 -0.28
CA ASN A 15 -16.19 -11.22 -0.91
C ASN A 15 -16.59 -11.40 -2.38
N ILE A 16 -16.15 -10.49 -3.25
CA ILE A 16 -16.16 -10.72 -4.69
C ILE A 16 -14.81 -11.39 -4.98
N SER A 17 -14.85 -12.70 -5.22
CA SER A 17 -13.68 -13.48 -5.62
C SER A 17 -13.61 -13.49 -7.14
N CYS A 18 -12.47 -13.06 -7.67
CA CYS A 18 -12.05 -13.45 -9.01
C CYS A 18 -11.95 -14.98 -9.05
N GLU A 19 -12.57 -15.65 -10.03
CA GLU A 19 -12.80 -17.11 -10.00
C GLU A 19 -11.55 -18.00 -10.08
N SER A 20 -10.34 -17.46 -10.26
CA SER A 20 -9.13 -18.26 -10.32
C SER A 20 -8.06 -17.78 -9.33
N SER A 21 -7.71 -18.65 -8.38
CA SER A 21 -6.51 -18.48 -7.56
C SER A 21 -5.27 -18.42 -8.45
N ILE A 22 -4.28 -17.61 -8.09
CA ILE A 22 -3.00 -17.54 -8.78
C ILE A 22 -1.89 -18.24 -8.00
N SER A 23 -0.97 -18.88 -8.72
CA SER A 23 0.24 -19.44 -8.13
C SER A 23 1.16 -18.31 -7.65
N PRO A 24 1.77 -18.40 -6.44
CA PRO A 24 2.82 -17.47 -6.02
C PRO A 24 4.02 -17.43 -6.97
N ASN A 25 4.22 -18.50 -7.75
CA ASN A 25 5.30 -18.64 -8.73
C ASN A 25 4.86 -18.28 -10.17
N ALA A 26 3.66 -17.72 -10.35
CA ALA A 26 3.23 -17.22 -11.64
C ALA A 26 4.20 -16.14 -12.16
N THR A 27 4.31 -16.05 -13.47
CA THR A 27 5.12 -15.04 -14.14
C THR A 27 4.55 -13.64 -13.93
N ASP A 28 5.38 -12.62 -14.08
CA ASP A 28 4.97 -11.23 -13.88
C ASP A 28 3.79 -10.85 -14.79
N SER A 29 3.79 -11.30 -16.05
CA SER A 29 2.70 -11.04 -17.00
C SER A 29 1.39 -11.75 -16.63
N GLU A 30 1.47 -12.98 -16.10
CA GLU A 30 0.30 -13.69 -15.57
C GLU A 30 -0.28 -12.95 -14.36
N ILE A 31 0.56 -12.49 -13.43
CA ILE A 31 0.12 -11.75 -12.25
C ILE A 31 -0.53 -10.42 -12.65
N VAL A 32 0.06 -9.68 -13.58
CA VAL A 32 -0.53 -8.43 -14.09
C VAL A 32 -1.88 -8.68 -14.75
N SER A 33 -1.97 -9.65 -15.66
CA SER A 33 -3.21 -9.98 -16.37
C SER A 33 -4.31 -10.43 -15.40
N TRP A 34 -3.97 -11.33 -14.47
CA TRP A 34 -4.89 -11.84 -13.47
C TRP A 34 -5.40 -10.73 -12.54
N SER A 35 -4.48 -9.96 -11.94
CA SER A 35 -4.82 -8.95 -10.95
C SER A 35 -5.65 -7.81 -11.55
N THR A 36 -5.33 -7.37 -12.77
CA THR A 36 -6.12 -6.36 -13.50
C THR A 36 -7.52 -6.85 -13.82
N LYS A 37 -7.68 -8.13 -14.20
CA LYS A 37 -9.00 -8.75 -14.37
C LYS A 37 -9.79 -8.73 -13.06
N CYS A 38 -9.20 -9.19 -11.96
CA CYS A 38 -9.89 -9.27 -10.67
C CYS A 38 -10.39 -7.90 -10.17
N VAL A 39 -9.58 -6.85 -10.33
CA VAL A 39 -10.00 -5.48 -9.98
C VAL A 39 -11.06 -4.94 -10.93
N THR A 40 -10.98 -5.27 -12.22
CA THR A 40 -12.00 -4.87 -13.20
C THR A 40 -13.34 -5.51 -12.87
N ASP A 41 -13.37 -6.84 -12.67
CA ASP A 41 -14.58 -7.58 -12.32
C ASP A 41 -15.20 -7.06 -11.02
N PHE A 42 -14.37 -6.77 -10.00
CA PHE A 42 -14.83 -6.15 -8.76
C PHE A 42 -15.48 -4.79 -8.98
N LEU A 43 -14.88 -3.93 -9.80
CA LEU A 43 -15.41 -2.60 -10.04
C LEU A 43 -16.71 -2.64 -10.84
N GLU A 44 -16.81 -3.53 -11.82
CA GLU A 44 -18.01 -3.74 -12.63
C GLU A 44 -19.18 -4.24 -11.77
N ASP A 45 -18.95 -5.17 -10.83
CA ASP A 45 -19.97 -5.65 -9.90
C ASP A 45 -20.51 -4.55 -8.96
N LYS A 46 -19.71 -3.52 -8.68
CA LYS A 46 -20.11 -2.37 -7.85
C LYS A 46 -20.91 -1.32 -8.61
N LEU A 47 -20.99 -1.40 -9.94
CA LEU A 47 -21.75 -0.42 -10.71
C LEU A 47 -23.25 -0.58 -10.49
N THR A 48 -23.94 0.53 -10.28
CA THR A 48 -25.40 0.57 -10.27
C THR A 48 -25.97 0.72 -11.67
N ALA A 49 -27.24 0.40 -11.85
CA ALA A 49 -27.91 0.49 -13.15
C ALA A 49 -27.79 1.88 -13.78
N GLY A 50 -27.24 1.93 -15.00
CA GLY A 50 -27.01 3.17 -15.75
C GLY A 50 -25.68 3.86 -15.43
N GLN A 51 -24.84 3.30 -14.56
CA GLN A 51 -23.44 3.70 -14.46
C GLN A 51 -22.58 2.93 -15.47
N SER A 52 -21.47 3.54 -15.87
CA SER A 52 -20.42 2.88 -16.64
C SER A 52 -19.04 3.20 -16.06
N LEU A 53 -18.13 2.25 -16.24
CA LEU A 53 -16.75 2.35 -15.79
C LEU A 53 -15.84 2.68 -16.97
N LYS A 54 -14.91 3.60 -16.75
CA LYS A 54 -13.87 3.94 -17.72
C LYS A 54 -12.51 3.89 -17.04
N MET A 55 -11.76 2.83 -17.34
CA MET A 55 -10.37 2.72 -16.91
C MET A 55 -9.53 3.79 -17.59
N LYS A 56 -8.68 4.46 -16.82
CA LYS A 56 -7.79 5.50 -17.34
C LYS A 56 -6.37 4.98 -17.42
N GLU A 57 -5.87 4.44 -16.33
CA GLU A 57 -4.47 4.07 -16.21
C GLU A 57 -4.25 3.09 -15.05
N TRP A 58 -3.58 1.97 -15.32
CA TRP A 58 -2.96 1.15 -14.28
C TRP A 58 -1.67 1.83 -13.86
N ILE A 59 -1.64 2.38 -12.65
CA ILE A 59 -0.56 3.26 -12.18
C ILE A 59 0.66 2.43 -11.76
N LEU A 60 0.43 1.46 -10.87
CA LEU A 60 1.47 0.69 -10.22
C LEU A 60 0.91 -0.69 -9.84
N ILE A 61 1.67 -1.74 -10.10
CA ILE A 61 1.36 -3.10 -9.66
C ILE A 61 2.60 -3.65 -8.97
N GLU A 62 2.45 -4.03 -7.71
CA GLU A 62 3.51 -4.59 -6.87
C GLU A 62 3.16 -5.99 -6.42
N LYS A 63 4.17 -6.85 -6.31
CA LYS A 63 4.08 -8.16 -5.67
C LYS A 63 4.77 -8.11 -4.32
N LYS A 64 4.11 -8.61 -3.27
CA LYS A 64 4.71 -8.80 -1.95
C LYS A 64 5.74 -9.93 -2.03
N VAL A 65 6.96 -9.68 -1.57
CA VAL A 65 8.04 -10.68 -1.57
C VAL A 65 8.70 -10.76 -0.18
N PRO A 66 9.09 -11.96 0.28
CA PRO A 66 9.92 -12.09 1.47
C PRO A 66 11.37 -11.75 1.13
N ILE A 67 11.97 -10.80 1.87
CA ILE A 67 13.39 -10.49 1.77
C ILE A 67 14.10 -11.20 2.93
N PRO A 68 15.05 -12.12 2.67
CA PRO A 68 15.77 -12.82 3.72
C PRO A 68 16.66 -11.84 4.49
N VAL A 69 16.64 -11.94 5.81
CA VAL A 69 17.49 -11.17 6.73
C VAL A 69 18.10 -12.09 7.78
N GLU A 70 19.21 -11.67 8.39
CA GLU A 70 19.79 -12.34 9.54
C GLU A 70 19.53 -11.52 10.80
N VAL A 71 18.88 -12.13 11.79
CA VAL A 71 18.49 -11.47 13.03
C VAL A 71 19.35 -12.01 14.17
N TRP A 72 20.07 -11.10 14.82
CA TRP A 72 20.84 -11.40 16.04
C TRP A 72 19.91 -11.81 17.18
N GLN A 73 20.31 -12.83 17.93
CA GLN A 73 19.54 -13.44 19.00
C GLN A 73 20.24 -13.20 20.35
N GLU A 74 19.49 -13.33 21.46
CA GLU A 74 20.03 -13.20 22.82
C GLU A 74 21.12 -14.24 23.16
N ASP A 75 21.17 -15.35 22.41
CA ASP A 75 22.17 -16.42 22.58
C ASP A 75 23.45 -16.22 21.74
N ASP A 76 23.72 -14.99 21.32
CA ASP A 76 24.85 -14.59 20.47
C ASP A 76 24.90 -15.31 19.10
N SER A 77 23.78 -15.84 18.64
CA SER A 77 23.64 -16.46 17.31
C SER A 77 22.90 -15.57 16.30
N TYR A 78 23.05 -15.89 15.01
CA TYR A 78 22.24 -15.32 13.94
C TYR A 78 21.25 -16.36 13.43
N LYS A 79 19.97 -15.97 13.30
CA LYS A 79 18.94 -16.77 12.65
C LYS A 79 18.47 -16.11 11.36
N SER A 80 18.25 -16.93 10.34
CA SER A 80 17.58 -16.47 9.12
C SER A 80 16.11 -16.18 9.43
N ASP A 81 15.67 -14.99 9.04
CA ASP A 81 14.29 -14.53 9.08
C ASP A 81 13.95 -13.85 7.74
N SER A 82 12.76 -13.29 7.61
CA SER A 82 12.40 -12.47 6.46
C SER A 82 11.60 -11.25 6.85
N ILE A 83 11.88 -10.13 6.19
CA ILE A 83 11.02 -8.94 6.23
C ILE A 83 10.15 -8.89 4.98
N THR A 84 9.02 -8.19 5.08
CA THR A 84 8.17 -7.94 3.92
C THR A 84 8.83 -6.87 3.04
N GLY A 85 9.08 -7.23 1.78
CA GLY A 85 9.45 -6.29 0.72
C GLY A 85 8.47 -6.33 -0.44
N CYS A 86 8.82 -5.65 -1.53
CA CYS A 86 8.04 -5.64 -2.76
C CYS A 86 8.90 -5.81 -4.01
N TYR A 87 8.25 -6.26 -5.08
CA TYR A 87 8.80 -6.30 -6.42
C TYR A 87 7.83 -5.59 -7.37
N LYS A 88 8.35 -4.68 -8.19
CA LYS A 88 7.56 -3.97 -9.21
C LYS A 88 7.23 -4.90 -10.37
N LEU A 89 5.94 -5.01 -10.67
CA LEU A 89 5.45 -5.67 -11.88
C LEU A 89 5.10 -4.69 -12.99
N LEU A 90 4.55 -3.52 -12.62
CA LEU A 90 4.17 -2.46 -13.55
C LEU A 90 4.26 -1.11 -12.85
N ASP A 91 4.77 -0.07 -13.50
CA ASP A 91 4.80 1.30 -12.99
C ASP A 91 4.74 2.29 -14.16
N SER A 92 3.57 2.83 -14.45
CA SER A 92 3.37 3.74 -15.57
C SER A 92 3.85 5.17 -15.28
N ARG A 93 3.94 5.54 -13.99
CA ARG A 93 4.26 6.90 -13.54
C ARG A 93 5.68 7.04 -12.98
N ASN A 94 6.48 5.97 -12.96
CA ASN A 94 7.80 5.92 -12.33
C ASN A 94 7.76 6.30 -10.84
N VAL A 95 6.78 5.76 -10.11
CA VAL A 95 6.49 6.02 -8.69
C VAL A 95 6.96 4.90 -7.76
N PHE A 96 7.57 3.84 -8.27
CA PHE A 96 8.05 2.69 -7.49
C PHE A 96 9.21 3.02 -6.54
N ASP A 97 9.04 2.64 -5.27
CA ASP A 97 10.08 2.61 -4.25
C ASP A 97 10.27 1.15 -3.82
N GLU A 98 11.50 0.66 -3.87
CA GLU A 98 11.84 -0.77 -3.77
C GLU A 98 11.67 -1.34 -2.35
N HIS A 99 11.35 -0.49 -1.37
CA HIS A 99 11.46 -0.82 0.04
C HIS A 99 10.12 -1.04 0.74
N ILE A 100 9.02 -0.53 0.19
CA ILE A 100 7.73 -0.52 0.89
C ILE A 100 6.66 -1.09 -0.02
N PHE A 101 6.16 -2.27 0.34
CA PHE A 101 4.96 -2.81 -0.27
C PHE A 101 3.76 -1.96 0.16
N ILE A 102 3.02 -1.43 -0.81
CA ILE A 102 1.90 -0.53 -0.50
C ILE A 102 0.67 -1.29 0.01
N GLY A 103 0.52 -2.58 -0.36
CA GLY A 103 -0.65 -3.36 -0.01
C GLY A 103 -0.76 -3.63 1.50
N LYS A 104 -2.00 -3.66 2.00
CA LYS A 104 -2.30 -3.86 3.42
C LYS A 104 -2.92 -5.22 3.70
N GLY A 105 -2.62 -5.74 4.88
CA GLY A 105 -3.11 -7.02 5.36
C GLY A 105 -2.07 -8.13 5.29
N ASP A 106 -2.17 -9.07 6.23
CA ASP A 106 -1.20 -10.16 6.37
C ASP A 106 -1.22 -11.08 5.14
N GLU A 107 -2.42 -11.33 4.61
CA GLU A 107 -2.67 -12.15 3.41
C GLU A 107 -2.36 -11.45 2.08
N ALA A 108 -1.90 -10.19 2.11
CA ALA A 108 -1.64 -9.45 0.90
C ALA A 108 -0.61 -10.15 0.01
N PHE A 109 -0.92 -10.26 -1.28
CA PHE A 109 -0.05 -10.86 -2.29
C PHE A 109 0.35 -9.84 -3.35
N VAL A 110 -0.61 -9.09 -3.87
CA VAL A 110 -0.40 -8.07 -4.90
C VAL A 110 -1.16 -6.80 -4.51
N ALA A 111 -0.55 -5.65 -4.79
CA ALA A 111 -1.21 -4.37 -4.68
C ALA A 111 -1.28 -3.70 -6.05
N ILE A 112 -2.45 -3.16 -6.40
CA ILE A 112 -2.68 -2.48 -7.67
C ILE A 112 -3.21 -1.08 -7.43
N ALA A 113 -2.50 -0.08 -7.94
CA ALA A 113 -2.98 1.27 -8.06
C ALA A 113 -3.61 1.51 -9.44
N LEU A 114 -4.81 2.08 -9.47
CA LEU A 114 -5.60 2.29 -10.67
C LEU A 114 -6.29 3.67 -10.63
N ALA A 115 -6.17 4.40 -11.73
CA ALA A 115 -6.99 5.57 -12.04
C ALA A 115 -8.19 5.18 -12.92
N TYR A 116 -9.39 5.58 -12.52
CA TYR A 116 -10.62 5.29 -13.26
C TYR A 116 -11.70 6.36 -13.06
N GLU A 117 -12.67 6.39 -13.98
CA GLU A 117 -13.86 7.24 -13.89
C GLU A 117 -15.11 6.36 -13.78
N VAL A 118 -16.03 6.73 -12.89
CA VAL A 118 -17.41 6.22 -12.90
C VAL A 118 -18.31 7.30 -13.48
N ILE A 119 -18.95 6.98 -14.60
CA ILE A 119 -19.85 7.88 -15.31
C ILE A 119 -21.27 7.48 -14.96
N ASP A 120 -22.04 8.40 -14.39
CA ASP A 120 -23.43 8.14 -14.06
C ASP A 120 -24.39 8.27 -15.25
N LYS A 121 -25.66 7.94 -15.03
CA LYS A 121 -26.73 8.03 -16.03
C LYS A 121 -26.95 9.43 -16.62
N SER A 122 -26.50 10.48 -15.93
CA SER A 122 -26.58 11.87 -16.38
C SER A 122 -25.32 12.32 -17.13
N GLY A 123 -24.31 11.45 -17.23
CA GLY A 123 -23.02 11.75 -17.85
C GLY A 123 -22.03 12.44 -16.92
N ILE A 124 -22.32 12.55 -15.61
CA ILE A 124 -21.38 13.12 -14.64
C ILE A 124 -20.27 12.10 -14.38
N CYS A 125 -19.03 12.52 -14.58
CA CYS A 125 -17.85 11.70 -14.33
C CYS A 125 -17.31 11.94 -12.92
N ASN A 126 -17.15 10.87 -12.16
CA ASN A 126 -16.46 10.88 -10.87
C ASN A 126 -15.11 10.19 -11.03
N TYR A 127 -14.02 10.90 -10.73
CA TYR A 127 -12.66 10.40 -10.88
C TYR A 127 -12.15 9.78 -9.57
N PHE A 128 -11.42 8.68 -9.68
CA PHE A 128 -10.84 7.95 -8.55
C PHE A 128 -9.43 7.49 -8.88
N GLU A 129 -8.52 7.62 -7.90
CA GLU A 129 -7.27 6.87 -7.85
C GLU A 129 -7.29 6.03 -6.57
N LYS A 130 -7.26 4.71 -6.73
CA LYS A 130 -7.38 3.77 -5.61
C LYS A 130 -6.29 2.72 -5.69
N THR A 131 -5.84 2.27 -4.53
CA THR A 131 -5.09 1.02 -4.41
C THR A 131 -6.02 -0.10 -3.97
N TYR A 132 -5.90 -1.25 -4.62
CA TYR A 132 -6.56 -2.50 -4.30
C TYR A 132 -5.52 -3.50 -3.85
N THR A 133 -5.70 -4.11 -2.68
CA THR A 133 -4.85 -5.20 -2.21
C THR A 133 -5.55 -6.52 -2.41
N LEU A 134 -4.88 -7.46 -3.09
CA LEU A 134 -5.39 -8.78 -3.39
C LEU A 134 -4.57 -9.85 -2.65
N ASN A 135 -5.25 -10.87 -2.12
CA ASN A 135 -4.60 -12.12 -1.69
C ASN A 135 -4.47 -13.11 -2.88
N THR A 136 -3.85 -14.26 -2.68
CA THR A 136 -3.60 -15.26 -3.76
C THR A 136 -4.86 -15.91 -4.33
N THR A 137 -6.01 -15.78 -3.66
CA THR A 137 -7.30 -16.28 -4.17
C THR A 137 -7.99 -15.27 -5.10
N GLY A 138 -7.47 -14.04 -5.19
CA GLY A 138 -8.03 -12.97 -6.02
C GLY A 138 -9.14 -12.19 -5.31
N GLN A 139 -9.25 -12.35 -3.99
CA GLN A 139 -10.11 -11.52 -3.16
C GLN A 139 -9.44 -10.17 -2.91
N ILE A 140 -10.20 -9.10 -3.06
CA ILE A 140 -9.78 -7.77 -2.66
C ILE A 140 -9.99 -7.65 -1.15
N ILE A 141 -8.88 -7.64 -0.41
CA ILE A 141 -8.85 -7.61 1.06
C ILE A 141 -8.76 -6.19 1.62
N ASP A 142 -8.32 -5.22 0.81
CA ASP A 142 -8.31 -3.81 1.20
C ASP A 142 -8.42 -2.87 -0.01
N VAL A 143 -9.04 -1.69 0.21
CA VAL A 143 -9.17 -0.62 -0.78
C VAL A 143 -8.99 0.74 -0.12
N TYR A 144 -8.06 1.55 -0.62
CA TYR A 144 -7.80 2.88 -0.08
C TYR A 144 -7.41 3.88 -1.19
N ASP A 145 -7.37 5.17 -0.85
CA ASP A 145 -6.92 6.21 -1.78
C ASP A 145 -5.47 5.96 -2.20
N TYR A 146 -5.17 6.12 -3.49
CA TYR A 146 -3.80 5.95 -3.94
C TYR A 146 -2.87 6.97 -3.26
N VAL A 147 -1.87 6.46 -2.56
CA VAL A 147 -0.78 7.23 -1.97
C VAL A 147 0.51 6.63 -2.51
N THR A 148 1.42 7.47 -3.02
CA THR A 148 2.67 6.98 -3.60
C THR A 148 3.56 6.34 -2.53
N PRO A 149 4.38 5.33 -2.88
CA PRO A 149 5.33 4.73 -1.94
C PRO A 149 6.20 5.76 -1.21
N LEU A 150 6.69 6.78 -1.92
CA LEU A 150 7.48 7.87 -1.35
C LEU A 150 6.71 8.65 -0.26
N GLU A 151 5.43 8.92 -0.49
CA GLU A 151 4.60 9.63 0.48
C GLU A 151 4.30 8.74 1.70
N ILE A 152 4.07 7.43 1.49
CA ILE A 152 3.94 6.45 2.58
C ILE A 152 5.24 6.40 3.41
N LYS A 153 6.40 6.38 2.76
CA LYS A 153 7.71 6.41 3.42
C LYS A 153 7.85 7.64 4.32
N LYS A 154 7.61 8.83 3.78
CA LYS A 154 7.66 10.09 4.55
C LYS A 154 6.72 10.08 5.75
N GLN A 155 5.49 9.61 5.57
CA GLN A 155 4.51 9.52 6.66
C GLN A 155 4.98 8.53 7.75
N THR A 156 5.56 7.40 7.34
CA THR A 156 6.10 6.38 8.26
C THR A 156 7.29 6.92 9.04
N GLU A 157 8.23 7.60 8.38
CA GLU A 157 9.37 8.27 9.02
C GLU A 157 8.90 9.30 10.06
N GLN A 158 7.91 10.13 9.71
CA GLN A 158 7.34 11.11 10.63
C GLN A 158 6.66 10.46 11.84
N MET A 159 5.91 9.37 11.63
CA MET A 159 5.29 8.60 12.71
C MET A 159 6.34 7.99 13.63
N PHE A 160 7.40 7.41 13.07
CA PHE A 160 8.51 6.86 13.84
C PHE A 160 9.21 7.94 14.68
N ILE A 161 9.58 9.07 14.06
CA ILE A 161 10.20 10.20 14.76
C ILE A 161 9.31 10.67 15.92
N LYS A 162 7.99 10.77 15.69
CA LYS A 162 7.04 11.15 16.74
C LYS A 162 7.03 10.13 17.89
N ALA A 163 6.97 8.84 17.60
CA ALA A 163 7.00 7.79 18.61
C ALA A 163 8.30 7.82 19.44
N VAL A 164 9.45 8.03 18.79
CA VAL A 164 10.75 8.19 19.48
C VAL A 164 10.73 9.44 20.37
N LYS A 165 10.23 10.58 19.88
CA LYS A 165 10.09 11.82 20.68
C LYS A 165 9.22 11.61 21.92
N GLU A 166 8.11 10.89 21.79
CA GLU A 166 7.21 10.56 22.89
C GLU A 166 7.88 9.64 23.92
N ALA A 167 8.57 8.59 23.47
CA ALA A 167 9.32 7.69 24.35
C ALA A 167 10.42 8.43 25.12
N MET A 168 11.18 9.30 24.45
CA MET A 168 12.24 10.11 25.08
C MET A 168 11.71 11.07 26.13
N SER A 169 10.63 11.77 25.79
CA SER A 169 9.96 12.67 26.73
C SER A 169 9.49 11.95 27.98
N SER A 170 9.01 10.70 27.85
CA SER A 170 8.62 9.86 28.99
C SER A 170 9.78 9.48 29.91
N MET A 171 11.00 9.45 29.36
CA MET A 171 12.25 9.19 30.08
C MET A 171 12.91 10.46 30.62
N GLY A 172 12.31 11.64 30.40
CA GLY A 172 12.88 12.93 30.79
C GLY A 172 14.13 13.33 30.00
N LYS A 173 14.31 12.78 28.80
CA LYS A 173 15.46 13.04 27.93
C LYS A 173 15.05 13.79 26.67
N ASP A 174 15.92 14.66 26.15
CA ASP A 174 15.73 15.29 24.84
C ASP A 174 16.20 14.33 23.74
N ILE A 175 15.45 14.24 22.64
CA ILE A 175 15.82 13.43 21.49
C ILE A 175 17.14 13.88 20.84
N ASN A 176 17.47 15.17 20.96
CA ASN A 176 18.70 15.77 20.47
C ASN A 176 19.94 15.36 21.27
N GLU A 177 19.75 14.74 22.44
CA GLU A 177 20.84 14.13 23.21
C GLU A 177 21.26 12.77 22.64
N MET A 178 20.56 12.23 21.64
CA MET A 178 20.92 11.01 20.92
C MET A 178 21.25 11.25 19.45
N ASN A 179 22.30 10.59 18.97
CA ASN A 179 22.67 10.56 17.55
C ASN A 179 21.80 9.52 16.80
N ILE A 180 20.52 9.83 16.61
CA ILE A 180 19.63 9.01 15.78
C ILE A 180 19.65 9.55 14.35
N THR A 181 19.99 8.69 13.41
CA THR A 181 19.96 8.99 11.97
C THR A 181 19.06 8.01 11.24
N ILE A 182 18.22 8.50 10.33
CA ILE A 182 17.44 7.68 9.39
C ILE A 182 18.02 7.94 8.00
N GLU A 183 18.51 6.88 7.35
CA GLU A 183 19.19 6.97 6.04
C GLU A 183 20.31 8.03 6.00
N GLY A 184 21.07 8.16 7.10
CA GLY A 184 22.18 9.11 7.22
C GLY A 184 21.77 10.56 7.48
N LYS A 185 20.47 10.86 7.57
CA LYS A 185 19.96 12.18 7.98
C LYS A 185 19.59 12.19 9.46
N SER A 186 19.93 13.28 10.15
CA SER A 186 19.49 13.52 11.52
C SER A 186 17.99 13.76 11.60
N ILE A 187 17.41 13.56 12.78
CA ILE A 187 15.97 13.78 13.02
C ILE A 187 15.54 15.22 12.73
N ASP A 188 16.42 16.20 12.98
CA ASP A 188 16.15 17.62 12.70
C ASP A 188 16.07 17.92 11.20
N GLU A 189 16.91 17.26 10.39
CA GLU A 189 16.89 17.42 8.93
C GLU A 189 15.62 16.81 8.29
N ILE A 190 15.06 15.78 8.91
CA ILE A 190 13.83 15.12 8.43
C ILE A 190 12.59 15.88 8.91
N SER A 191 12.62 16.46 10.11
CA SER A 191 11.47 17.20 10.67
C SER A 191 11.20 18.55 9.97
N ASN A 192 12.19 19.10 9.26
CA ASN A 192 12.12 20.43 8.64
C ASN A 192 11.90 20.40 7.11
N ASN A 193 11.68 19.23 6.51
CA ASN A 193 11.35 19.02 5.10
C ASN A 193 9.92 18.50 4.93
#